data_AF-A0AAD9DCY3-F1
#
_entry.id   AF-A0AAD9DCY3-F1
#
_cell.length_a   1.000
_cell.length_b   1.000
_cell.length_c   1.000
_cell.angle_alpha   90.00
_cell.angle_beta   90.00
_cell.angle_gamma   90.00
#
_symmetry.space_group_name_H-M   'P 1'
#
loop_
_entity.id
_entity.type
_entity.pdbx_description
1 polymer ?
#
loop_
_entity_poly.entity_id
_entity_poly.type
_entity_poly.pdbx_seq_one_letter_code
_entity_poly.pdbx_strand_id
1 'polypeptide(L)'
;MKMMMSNARDATTSSWLATTLSLMIVVASMMMFSTTVVVSAFSSCSRHNNHQARLPLLTTNHPSTPHPRTLYATIDDDDGDSNNSNELQALGNPLILSAARYHGATDKMISIDWKADRIIVTVDVSADEEYEGGSVVGELEEYDEEDFEDEYDDEDYEDEDFEEEEDFEALQDQLGLQPSEPDSPQSTKIDLTLIARTINEYLSADGENTPQFKIAQLHEIEVTTPEFDNVLRVDSNGVNMFEVYKGFDVIVDYWEVPKKKKSKKKSGKAAKEVGATTDDTASRQQQQQEEEEEEELKKTQKIIEGKLVGRDEEKDVTLINVKGRIIKIKNDMIESVTLPKAKREKGAK
;
A
#
# COMPACT_ATOMS: atom_id res chain seq x y z
N MET A 1 49.80 20.18 49.02
CA MET A 1 49.51 19.72 47.65
C MET A 1 48.09 20.15 47.29
N LYS A 2 47.97 21.13 46.40
CA LYS A 2 46.70 21.77 46.01
C LYS A 2 46.60 21.53 44.49
N MET A 3 45.81 20.54 44.08
CA MET A 3 45.57 20.28 42.67
C MET A 3 44.48 21.23 42.16
N MET A 4 44.84 22.02 41.16
CA MET A 4 43.93 22.82 40.35
C MET A 4 43.48 21.97 39.17
N MET A 5 42.16 21.91 38.92
CA MET A 5 41.58 21.42 37.67
C MET A 5 40.96 22.61 36.93
N SER A 6 41.47 22.86 35.74
CA SER A 6 41.05 23.88 34.77
C SER A 6 39.95 23.32 33.86
N ASN A 7 38.84 24.05 33.75
CA ASN A 7 37.77 23.81 32.78
C ASN A 7 38.09 24.55 31.47
N ALA A 8 38.08 23.81 30.36
CA ALA A 8 38.01 24.36 29.01
C ALA A 8 36.59 24.15 28.46
N ARG A 9 36.00 25.20 27.88
CA ARG A 9 34.76 25.17 27.10
C ARG A 9 35.05 25.89 25.80
N ASP A 10 35.04 25.15 24.69
CA ASP A 10 35.10 25.71 23.35
C ASP A 10 33.71 25.72 22.70
N ALA A 11 33.53 26.75 21.87
CA ALA A 11 32.31 27.18 21.25
C ALA A 11 32.21 26.68 19.80
N THR A 12 31.04 26.18 19.40
CA THR A 12 30.68 25.94 17.99
C THR A 12 29.17 26.10 17.79
N THR A 13 28.73 27.28 17.33
CA THR A 13 27.38 27.48 16.79
C THR A 13 27.42 28.50 15.65
N SER A 14 27.28 28.05 14.40
CA SER A 14 26.77 28.83 13.25
C SER A 14 26.83 28.00 11.96
N SER A 15 25.79 27.21 11.67
CA SER A 15 25.60 26.56 10.35
C SER A 15 24.17 26.04 10.10
N TRP A 16 23.12 26.64 10.69
CA TRP A 16 21.76 26.05 10.69
C TRP A 16 20.69 26.88 9.97
N LEU A 17 21.06 27.95 9.25
CA LEU A 17 20.07 28.87 8.66
C LEU A 17 19.87 28.73 7.14
N ALA A 18 20.60 27.85 6.45
CA ALA A 18 20.45 27.68 5.00
C ALA A 18 19.49 26.54 4.59
N THR A 19 19.17 25.61 5.50
CA THR A 19 18.44 24.37 5.16
C THR A 19 16.92 24.46 5.27
N THR A 20 16.36 25.55 5.81
CA THR A 20 14.93 25.65 6.11
C THR A 20 14.07 26.19 4.97
N LEU A 21 14.66 26.74 3.90
CA LEU A 21 13.90 27.30 2.78
C LEU A 21 13.56 26.27 1.68
N SER A 22 14.40 25.24 1.46
CA SER A 22 14.11 24.15 0.51
C SER A 22 12.92 23.28 0.93
N LEU A 23 12.67 23.12 2.23
CA LEU A 23 11.69 22.15 2.75
C LEU A 23 10.22 22.57 2.53
N MET A 24 9.94 23.84 2.21
CA MET A 24 8.57 24.33 2.07
C MET A 24 7.99 24.23 0.65
N ILE A 25 8.80 23.99 -0.38
CA ILE A 25 8.31 23.89 -1.77
C ILE A 25 7.85 22.45 -2.09
N VAL A 26 8.49 21.43 -1.49
CA VAL A 26 8.16 20.00 -1.68
C VAL A 26 6.73 19.62 -1.22
N VAL A 27 6.17 20.32 -0.22
CA VAL A 27 4.88 19.93 0.39
C VAL A 27 3.66 20.27 -0.48
N ALA A 28 3.80 21.11 -1.51
CA ALA A 28 2.68 21.53 -2.36
C ALA A 28 2.39 20.57 -3.54
N SER A 29 3.37 19.77 -4.00
CA SER A 29 3.22 18.94 -5.22
C SER A 29 2.68 17.51 -4.96
N MET A 30 2.67 17.04 -3.71
CA MET A 30 2.27 15.65 -3.35
C MET A 30 0.76 15.33 -3.37
N MET A 31 -0.13 16.23 -3.82
CA MET A 31 -1.59 16.03 -3.69
C MET A 31 -2.30 15.37 -4.89
N MET A 32 -1.62 14.85 -5.92
CA MET A 32 -2.30 14.57 -7.20
C MET A 32 -2.19 13.18 -7.85
N PHE A 33 -1.62 12.11 -7.27
CA PHE A 33 -1.56 10.83 -8.01
C PHE A 33 -1.81 9.56 -7.16
N SER A 34 -3.05 9.10 -7.15
CA SER A 34 -3.40 7.69 -6.93
C SER A 34 -3.58 7.07 -8.31
N THR A 35 -2.51 6.52 -8.88
CA THR A 35 -2.55 5.87 -10.20
C THR A 35 -3.07 4.44 -10.04
N THR A 36 -4.37 4.28 -10.11
CA THR A 36 -5.00 2.96 -10.29
C THR A 36 -4.85 2.57 -11.76
N VAL A 37 -3.98 1.60 -12.07
CA VAL A 37 -3.90 1.05 -13.43
C VAL A 37 -4.91 -0.09 -13.54
N VAL A 38 -6.09 0.19 -14.08
CA VAL A 38 -7.06 -0.84 -14.47
C VAL A 38 -6.68 -1.33 -15.87
N VAL A 39 -6.05 -2.50 -15.97
CA VAL A 39 -5.77 -3.14 -17.26
C VAL A 39 -6.96 -4.01 -17.64
N SER A 40 -7.93 -3.43 -18.35
CA SER A 40 -8.97 -4.21 -19.01
C SER A 40 -8.41 -4.87 -20.27
N ALA A 41 -8.38 -6.20 -20.30
CA ALA A 41 -7.98 -6.96 -21.47
C ALA A 41 -9.05 -6.86 -22.58
N PHE A 42 -8.92 -5.88 -23.48
CA PHE A 42 -9.59 -5.95 -24.77
C PHE A 42 -8.85 -6.97 -25.64
N SER A 43 -9.40 -8.17 -25.72
CA SER A 43 -8.96 -9.20 -26.67
C SER A 43 -9.34 -8.75 -28.08
N SER A 44 -8.46 -7.97 -28.73
CA SER A 44 -8.54 -7.72 -30.16
C SER A 44 -8.06 -8.98 -30.88
N CYS A 45 -9.01 -9.79 -31.37
CA CYS A 45 -8.73 -10.89 -32.27
C CYS A 45 -8.11 -10.36 -33.58
N SER A 46 -6.79 -10.23 -33.63
CA SER A 46 -6.04 -9.99 -34.87
C SER A 46 -6.13 -11.25 -35.74
N ARG A 47 -7.05 -11.23 -36.72
CA ARG A 47 -7.13 -12.24 -37.77
C ARG A 47 -5.90 -12.12 -38.66
N HIS A 48 -4.87 -12.90 -38.36
CA HIS A 48 -3.78 -13.13 -39.31
C HIS A 48 -4.31 -13.86 -40.55
N ASN A 49 -4.33 -13.12 -41.66
CA ASN A 49 -4.68 -13.58 -42.99
C ASN A 49 -3.56 -14.52 -43.50
N ASN A 50 -3.80 -15.82 -43.42
CA ASN A 50 -2.96 -16.83 -44.06
C ASN A 50 -3.09 -16.69 -45.59
N HIS A 51 -2.01 -16.32 -46.26
CA HIS A 51 -1.90 -16.43 -47.71
C HIS A 51 -2.05 -17.89 -48.14
N GLN A 52 -3.22 -18.23 -48.68
CA GLN A 52 -3.45 -19.49 -49.37
C GLN A 52 -2.77 -19.50 -50.74
N ALA A 53 -1.97 -20.54 -50.95
CA ALA A 53 -1.73 -21.09 -52.28
C ALA A 53 -3.03 -21.72 -52.81
N ARG A 54 -3.35 -21.35 -54.07
CA ARG A 54 -4.46 -21.85 -54.91
C ARG A 54 -4.62 -23.37 -54.93
N LEU A 55 -5.88 -23.84 -55.04
CA LEU A 55 -6.44 -24.72 -56.11
C LEU A 55 -7.95 -24.99 -55.87
N PRO A 56 -8.74 -25.56 -56.82
CA PRO A 56 -9.92 -24.87 -57.37
C PRO A 56 -11.31 -25.39 -56.95
N LEU A 57 -12.27 -24.46 -57.09
CA LEU A 57 -13.68 -24.58 -57.48
C LEU A 57 -14.35 -25.96 -57.37
N LEU A 58 -15.31 -26.05 -56.45
CA LEU A 58 -16.57 -26.77 -56.67
C LEU A 58 -17.73 -25.95 -56.08
N THR A 59 -18.71 -25.76 -56.96
CA THR A 59 -19.98 -25.07 -56.77
C THR A 59 -20.85 -25.77 -55.73
N THR A 60 -21.67 -25.05 -54.96
CA THR A 60 -23.15 -25.24 -54.87
C THR A 60 -23.79 -24.35 -53.80
N ASN A 61 -24.74 -23.52 -54.26
CA ASN A 61 -26.01 -23.12 -53.63
C ASN A 61 -26.03 -22.54 -52.20
N HIS A 62 -26.14 -21.21 -52.15
CA HIS A 62 -26.91 -20.48 -51.12
C HIS A 62 -28.40 -20.84 -51.20
N PRO A 63 -29.10 -20.84 -50.05
CA PRO A 63 -30.15 -19.82 -49.91
C PRO A 63 -30.26 -19.18 -48.50
N SER A 64 -30.48 -17.86 -48.54
CA SER A 64 -31.27 -17.00 -47.64
C SER A 64 -31.19 -17.15 -46.10
N THR A 65 -30.66 -16.12 -45.46
CA THR A 65 -31.16 -15.52 -44.21
C THR A 65 -32.62 -15.02 -44.39
N PRO A 66 -33.42 -14.68 -43.35
CA PRO A 66 -33.05 -14.30 -41.97
C PRO A 66 -33.97 -14.86 -40.85
N HIS A 67 -33.44 -15.00 -39.62
CA HIS A 67 -34.22 -14.75 -38.39
C HIS A 67 -33.27 -14.51 -37.19
N PRO A 68 -33.37 -13.36 -36.50
CA PRO A 68 -32.78 -13.21 -35.18
C PRO A 68 -33.65 -13.97 -34.16
N ARG A 69 -33.27 -15.21 -33.85
CA ARG A 69 -33.79 -15.92 -32.67
C ARG A 69 -33.06 -15.34 -31.46
N THR A 70 -33.72 -14.43 -30.76
CA THR A 70 -33.46 -14.11 -29.36
C THR A 70 -33.68 -15.38 -28.54
N LEU A 71 -32.61 -16.16 -28.36
CA LEU A 71 -32.52 -17.19 -27.33
C LEU A 71 -32.37 -16.45 -26.00
N TYR A 72 -33.50 -16.23 -25.32
CA TYR A 72 -33.47 -16.22 -23.86
C TYR A 72 -33.05 -17.62 -23.45
N ALA A 73 -31.74 -17.81 -23.28
CA ALA A 73 -31.22 -18.92 -22.52
C ALA A 73 -31.82 -18.79 -21.13
N THR A 74 -32.78 -19.65 -20.82
CA THR A 74 -33.05 -20.03 -19.44
C THR A 74 -31.74 -20.56 -18.91
N ILE A 75 -31.03 -19.71 -18.17
CA ILE A 75 -29.94 -20.12 -17.29
C ILE A 75 -30.66 -20.98 -16.26
N ASP A 76 -30.70 -22.29 -16.52
CA ASP A 76 -30.97 -23.26 -15.48
C ASP A 76 -29.83 -23.06 -14.48
N ASP A 77 -30.15 -22.48 -13.32
CA ASP A 77 -29.27 -22.32 -12.17
C ASP A 77 -28.88 -23.72 -11.67
N ASP A 78 -27.93 -24.34 -12.36
CA ASP A 78 -27.34 -25.62 -11.97
C ASP A 78 -26.39 -25.34 -10.80
N ASP A 79 -26.87 -25.60 -9.58
CA ASP A 79 -26.18 -25.45 -8.30
C ASP A 79 -24.92 -26.36 -8.14
N GLY A 80 -24.30 -26.79 -9.26
CA GLY A 80 -23.22 -27.79 -9.33
C GLY A 80 -21.78 -27.25 -9.47
N ASP A 81 -21.57 -25.94 -9.57
CA ASP A 81 -20.30 -25.38 -10.08
C ASP A 81 -19.19 -25.14 -9.01
N SER A 82 -19.41 -25.50 -7.74
CA SER A 82 -18.40 -25.28 -6.68
C SER A 82 -17.11 -26.10 -6.88
N ASN A 83 -17.17 -27.18 -7.65
CA ASN A 83 -15.99 -28.01 -7.93
C ASN A 83 -15.06 -27.40 -9.00
N ASN A 84 -15.61 -26.65 -9.95
CA ASN A 84 -14.86 -26.06 -11.06
C ASN A 84 -13.95 -24.91 -10.60
N SER A 85 -14.43 -24.09 -9.65
CA SER A 85 -13.66 -23.00 -9.06
C SER A 85 -12.34 -23.48 -8.42
N ASN A 86 -12.36 -24.63 -7.72
CA ASN A 86 -11.16 -25.20 -7.12
C ASN A 86 -10.11 -25.66 -8.15
N GLU A 87 -10.54 -26.16 -9.31
CA GLU A 87 -9.64 -26.59 -10.38
C GLU A 87 -8.95 -25.40 -11.04
N LEU A 88 -9.71 -24.35 -11.36
CA LEU A 88 -9.16 -23.11 -11.91
C LEU A 88 -8.21 -22.43 -10.93
N GLN A 89 -8.53 -22.43 -9.63
CA GLN A 89 -7.67 -21.89 -8.59
C GLN A 89 -6.35 -22.69 -8.47
N ALA A 90 -6.44 -24.03 -8.48
CA ALA A 90 -5.27 -24.91 -8.39
C ALA A 90 -4.32 -24.73 -9.58
N LEU A 91 -4.85 -24.41 -10.76
CA LEU A 91 -4.07 -24.17 -11.97
C LEU A 91 -3.55 -22.72 -12.10
N GLY A 92 -4.37 -21.74 -11.70
CA GLY A 92 -4.01 -20.32 -11.78
C GLY A 92 -2.95 -19.90 -10.78
N ASN A 93 -3.00 -20.40 -9.54
CA ASN A 93 -2.06 -20.01 -8.48
C ASN A 93 -0.58 -20.25 -8.87
N PRO A 94 -0.18 -21.43 -9.36
CA PRO A 94 1.20 -21.66 -9.81
C PRO A 94 1.66 -20.74 -10.94
N LEU A 95 0.77 -20.38 -11.88
CA LEU A 95 1.10 -19.50 -13.00
C LEU A 95 1.34 -18.07 -12.51
N ILE A 96 0.47 -17.56 -11.65
CA ILE A 96 0.60 -16.23 -11.05
C ILE A 96 1.88 -16.14 -10.22
N LEU A 97 2.15 -17.15 -9.37
CA LEU A 97 3.38 -17.20 -8.58
C LEU A 97 4.63 -17.29 -9.46
N SER A 98 4.60 -18.07 -10.54
CA SER A 98 5.72 -18.17 -11.47
C SER A 98 6.00 -16.84 -12.18
N ALA A 99 4.96 -16.11 -12.59
CA ALA A 99 5.09 -14.80 -13.22
C ALA A 99 5.67 -13.76 -12.24
N ALA A 100 5.21 -13.76 -10.99
CA ALA A 100 5.71 -12.85 -9.97
C ALA A 100 7.17 -13.16 -9.58
N ARG A 101 7.54 -14.44 -9.43
CA ARG A 101 8.94 -14.87 -9.19
C ARG A 101 9.88 -14.49 -10.32
N TYR A 102 9.39 -14.53 -11.57
CA TYR A 102 10.16 -14.12 -12.73
C TYR A 102 10.61 -12.65 -12.63
N HIS A 103 9.80 -11.81 -11.97
CA HIS A 103 10.10 -10.40 -11.70
C HIS A 103 10.63 -10.14 -10.28
N GLY A 104 11.20 -11.17 -9.64
CA GLY A 104 11.95 -11.03 -8.39
C GLY A 104 11.11 -11.01 -7.11
N ALA A 105 9.79 -11.20 -7.17
CA ALA A 105 8.97 -11.33 -5.97
C ALA A 105 9.16 -12.72 -5.33
N THR A 106 9.27 -12.77 -4.00
CA THR A 106 9.33 -14.02 -3.24
C THR A 106 7.93 -14.51 -2.88
N ASP A 107 7.80 -15.79 -2.52
CA ASP A 107 6.50 -16.37 -2.15
C ASP A 107 5.86 -15.71 -0.92
N LYS A 108 6.68 -15.15 -0.03
CA LYS A 108 6.19 -14.45 1.17
C LYS A 108 5.56 -13.11 0.82
N MET A 109 5.99 -12.48 -0.28
CA MET A 109 5.51 -11.17 -0.73
C MET A 109 4.17 -11.27 -1.44
N ILE A 110 3.74 -12.45 -1.89
CA ILE A 110 2.58 -12.58 -2.79
C ILE A 110 1.38 -13.17 -2.03
N SER A 111 0.26 -12.46 -2.07
CA SER A 111 -1.05 -12.96 -1.63
C SER A 111 -2.02 -12.97 -2.82
N ILE A 112 -2.74 -14.08 -3.01
CA ILE A 112 -3.69 -14.26 -4.12
C ILE A 112 -5.08 -14.49 -3.53
N ASP A 113 -6.01 -13.58 -3.79
CA ASP A 113 -7.40 -13.66 -3.35
C ASP A 113 -8.32 -13.85 -4.56
N TRP A 114 -9.05 -14.97 -4.58
CA TRP A 114 -9.98 -15.32 -5.65
C TRP A 114 -11.38 -14.84 -5.30
N LYS A 115 -11.92 -13.94 -6.11
CA LYS A 115 -13.33 -13.52 -6.11
C LYS A 115 -14.04 -14.11 -7.34
N ALA A 116 -15.37 -14.04 -7.35
CA ALA A 116 -16.19 -14.63 -8.40
C ALA A 116 -15.79 -14.15 -9.81
N ASP A 117 -15.54 -12.85 -9.98
CA ASP A 117 -15.23 -12.24 -11.28
C ASP A 117 -13.82 -11.62 -11.34
N ARG A 118 -13.04 -11.76 -10.26
CA ARG A 118 -11.77 -11.05 -10.12
C ARG A 118 -10.75 -11.86 -9.32
N ILE A 119 -9.50 -11.82 -9.74
CA ILE A 119 -8.35 -12.33 -9.00
C ILE A 119 -7.52 -11.13 -8.56
N ILE A 120 -7.37 -10.94 -7.26
CA ILE A 120 -6.54 -9.87 -6.68
C ILE A 120 -5.19 -10.47 -6.31
N VAL A 121 -4.14 -9.99 -6.94
CA VAL A 121 -2.76 -10.36 -6.69
C VAL A 121 -2.08 -9.21 -5.95
N THR A 122 -1.89 -9.40 -4.66
CA THR A 122 -1.27 -8.41 -3.78
C THR A 122 0.21 -8.71 -3.62
N VAL A 123 1.07 -7.74 -3.95
CA VAL A 123 2.52 -7.84 -3.82
C VAL A 123 3.00 -6.94 -2.67
N ASP A 124 3.20 -7.53 -1.50
CA ASP A 124 3.68 -6.89 -0.28
C ASP A 124 5.19 -7.05 -0.11
N VAL A 125 5.92 -6.00 -0.45
CA VAL A 125 7.38 -5.98 -0.32
C VAL A 125 7.84 -6.06 1.14
N SER A 126 7.01 -5.59 2.07
CA SER A 126 7.34 -5.57 3.49
C SER A 126 7.17 -6.93 4.18
N ALA A 127 6.48 -7.88 3.54
CA ALA A 127 6.25 -9.21 4.08
C ALA A 127 7.50 -10.10 4.10
N ASP A 128 8.56 -9.74 3.34
CA ASP A 128 9.83 -10.45 3.35
C ASP A 128 10.95 -9.54 3.87
N GLU A 129 11.26 -9.66 5.16
CA GLU A 129 12.34 -8.90 5.83
C GLU A 129 13.73 -9.14 5.21
N GLU A 130 13.91 -10.24 4.48
CA GLU A 130 15.15 -10.60 3.79
C GLU A 130 15.30 -9.92 2.42
N TYR A 131 14.26 -9.27 1.91
CA TYR A 131 14.28 -8.65 0.59
C TYR A 131 15.11 -7.35 0.60
N GLU A 132 16.30 -7.40 0.00
CA GLU A 132 17.23 -6.25 -0.14
C GLU A 132 16.91 -5.35 -1.35
N GLY A 133 15.79 -5.57 -2.05
CA GLY A 133 15.43 -4.73 -3.19
C GLY A 133 15.15 -3.31 -2.73
N GLY A 134 15.90 -2.36 -3.29
CA GLY A 134 15.91 -0.96 -2.87
C GLY A 134 14.49 -0.43 -2.68
N SER A 135 14.26 0.19 -1.52
CA SER A 135 12.97 0.75 -1.13
C SER A 135 12.34 1.53 -2.29
N VAL A 136 11.15 1.11 -2.72
CA VAL A 136 10.38 1.61 -3.88
C VAL A 136 9.93 3.07 -3.73
N VAL A 137 10.25 3.73 -2.61
CA VAL A 137 10.11 5.18 -2.50
C VAL A 137 11.23 5.78 -3.34
N GLY A 138 10.94 5.94 -4.64
CA GLY A 138 11.84 6.56 -5.58
C GLY A 138 12.40 7.82 -4.97
N GLU A 139 13.73 7.89 -4.95
CA GLU A 139 14.42 9.14 -5.22
C GLU A 139 13.80 9.65 -6.53
N LEU A 140 12.68 10.36 -6.40
CA LEU A 140 12.09 11.15 -7.46
C LEU A 140 13.21 12.15 -7.73
N GLU A 141 14.03 11.86 -8.75
CA GLU A 141 14.93 12.87 -9.32
C GLU A 141 14.05 14.09 -9.48
N GLU A 142 14.35 15.09 -8.64
CA GLU A 142 13.72 16.38 -8.59
C GLU A 142 13.89 16.93 -10.00
N TYR A 143 12.89 16.71 -10.85
CA TYR A 143 12.83 17.37 -12.14
C TYR A 143 12.79 18.84 -11.79
N ASP A 144 13.92 19.49 -12.03
CA ASP A 144 14.12 20.91 -11.86
C ASP A 144 13.07 21.61 -12.75
N GLU A 145 11.93 21.99 -12.15
CA GLU A 145 10.82 22.68 -12.83
C GLU A 145 11.22 24.10 -13.27
N GLU A 146 12.49 24.48 -13.15
CA GLU A 146 13.05 25.78 -13.48
C GLU A 146 13.39 25.95 -14.98
N ASP A 147 12.55 25.55 -15.95
CA ASP A 147 12.67 26.13 -17.33
C ASP A 147 11.50 25.91 -18.31
N PHE A 148 10.24 25.84 -17.84
CA PHE A 148 9.08 25.77 -18.74
C PHE A 148 8.21 27.04 -18.65
N GLU A 149 8.84 28.21 -18.86
CA GLU A 149 8.14 29.42 -19.30
C GLU A 149 7.86 29.32 -20.82
N ASP A 150 7.05 28.34 -21.24
CA ASP A 150 6.51 28.36 -22.59
C ASP A 150 5.34 29.36 -22.64
N GLU A 151 5.71 30.55 -23.12
CA GLU A 151 4.87 31.59 -23.69
C GLU A 151 3.97 30.97 -24.78
N TYR A 152 2.84 30.39 -24.38
CA TYR A 152 1.79 30.00 -25.31
C TYR A 152 1.15 31.28 -25.88
N ASP A 153 1.65 31.67 -27.04
CA ASP A 153 1.05 32.69 -27.89
C ASP A 153 -0.30 32.17 -28.41
N ASP A 154 -1.30 33.00 -28.22
CA ASP A 154 -2.74 32.72 -28.31
C ASP A 154 -3.18 32.79 -29.79
N GLU A 155 -2.70 31.86 -30.63
CA GLU A 155 -3.12 31.77 -32.04
C GLU A 155 -4.20 30.70 -32.26
N ASP A 156 -5.45 31.18 -32.18
CA ASP A 156 -6.61 30.85 -33.03
C ASP A 156 -6.58 29.48 -33.75
N TYR A 157 -6.96 28.42 -33.04
CA TYR A 157 -7.31 27.15 -33.67
C TYR A 157 -8.75 27.24 -34.21
N GLU A 158 -8.87 27.64 -35.48
CA GLU A 158 -10.09 27.48 -36.26
C GLU A 158 -10.44 25.98 -36.37
N ASP A 159 -11.69 25.66 -36.06
CA ASP A 159 -12.30 24.32 -36.14
C ASP A 159 -12.10 23.68 -37.53
N GLU A 160 -11.10 22.82 -37.67
CA GLU A 160 -11.00 21.87 -38.80
C GLU A 160 -11.59 20.52 -38.40
N ASP A 161 -12.69 20.16 -39.07
CA ASP A 161 -13.36 18.86 -39.01
C ASP A 161 -12.35 17.72 -39.19
N PHE A 162 -11.98 17.09 -38.07
CA PHE A 162 -11.06 15.96 -38.00
C PHE A 162 -11.77 14.67 -38.46
N GLU A 163 -11.95 14.52 -39.77
CA GLU A 163 -12.25 13.24 -40.42
C GLU A 163 -10.94 12.57 -40.85
N GLU A 164 -10.25 11.84 -39.97
CA GLU A 164 -9.14 10.97 -40.38
C GLU A 164 -9.10 9.66 -39.59
N GLU A 165 -9.57 8.59 -40.25
CA GLU A 165 -9.20 7.19 -39.99
C GLU A 165 -7.72 7.00 -40.35
N GLU A 166 -6.79 7.57 -39.60
CA GLU A 166 -5.35 7.36 -39.83
C GLU A 166 -4.76 6.27 -38.93
N ASP A 167 -3.96 5.43 -39.57
CA ASP A 167 -3.19 4.31 -39.05
C ASP A 167 -2.48 4.65 -37.73
N PHE A 168 -3.05 4.15 -36.62
CA PHE A 168 -2.47 4.17 -35.27
C PHE A 168 -1.02 3.63 -35.22
N GLU A 169 -0.63 2.83 -36.22
CA GLU A 169 0.72 2.27 -36.36
C GLU A 169 1.78 3.33 -36.71
N ALA A 170 1.42 4.42 -37.40
CA ALA A 170 2.36 5.50 -37.74
C ALA A 170 2.64 6.45 -36.57
N LEU A 171 1.69 6.61 -35.65
CA LEU A 171 1.84 7.50 -34.48
C LEU A 171 2.87 6.97 -33.47
N GLN A 172 3.04 5.64 -33.40
CA GLN A 172 3.96 5.00 -32.48
C GLN A 172 5.44 5.29 -32.83
N ASP A 173 5.76 5.39 -34.13
CA ASP A 173 7.09 5.77 -34.62
C ASP A 173 7.37 7.27 -34.40
N GLN A 174 6.35 8.13 -34.48
CA GLN A 174 6.52 9.58 -34.29
C GLN A 174 6.70 9.97 -32.81
N LEU A 175 6.10 9.20 -31.88
CA LEU A 175 6.29 9.39 -30.44
C LEU A 175 7.66 8.90 -29.92
N GLY A 176 8.51 8.34 -30.78
CA GLY A 176 9.86 7.92 -30.40
C GLY A 176 9.89 6.89 -29.27
N LEU A 177 8.79 6.15 -29.07
CA LEU A 177 8.72 5.01 -28.16
C LEU A 177 9.48 3.83 -28.77
N GLN A 178 10.79 3.99 -28.97
CA GLN A 178 11.64 2.87 -29.29
C GLN A 178 11.51 1.86 -28.14
N PRO A 179 11.27 0.57 -28.45
CA PRO A 179 11.34 -0.47 -27.43
C PRO A 179 12.73 -0.41 -26.82
N SER A 180 12.80 0.11 -25.59
CA SER A 180 14.04 0.35 -24.87
C SER A 180 14.83 -0.95 -24.86
N GLU A 181 16.03 -0.94 -25.45
CA GLU A 181 16.94 -2.08 -25.39
C GLU A 181 17.17 -2.45 -23.90
N PRO A 182 17.08 -3.74 -23.54
CA PRO A 182 17.05 -4.19 -22.14
C PRO A 182 18.46 -4.21 -21.50
N ASP A 183 19.18 -3.08 -21.55
CA ASP A 183 20.61 -3.01 -21.22
C ASP A 183 20.96 -2.24 -19.93
N SER A 184 19.97 -1.86 -19.12
CA SER A 184 20.26 -1.47 -17.73
C SER A 184 20.27 -2.73 -16.84
N PRO A 185 21.29 -2.93 -15.98
CA PRO A 185 21.31 -4.04 -15.03
C PRO A 185 20.01 -4.03 -14.24
N GLN A 186 19.25 -5.12 -14.37
CA GLN A 186 17.91 -5.33 -13.83
C GLN A 186 17.79 -4.64 -12.47
N SER A 187 17.07 -3.52 -12.42
CA SER A 187 16.76 -2.90 -11.14
C SER A 187 16.10 -3.98 -10.31
N THR A 188 16.62 -4.26 -9.11
CA THR A 188 16.05 -5.27 -8.21
C THR A 188 14.63 -4.92 -7.77
N LYS A 189 14.16 -3.72 -8.11
CA LYS A 189 12.81 -3.22 -7.92
C LYS A 189 11.77 -4.10 -8.63
N ILE A 190 10.80 -4.57 -7.87
CA ILE A 190 9.64 -5.27 -8.42
C ILE A 190 8.74 -4.27 -9.16
N ASP A 191 8.47 -4.56 -10.44
CA ASP A 191 7.53 -3.81 -11.27
C ASP A 191 6.20 -4.58 -11.41
N LEU A 192 5.14 -4.02 -10.82
CA LEU A 192 3.80 -4.60 -10.85
C LEU A 192 3.23 -4.69 -12.27
N THR A 193 3.60 -3.74 -13.14
CA THR A 193 3.14 -3.71 -14.53
C THR A 193 3.73 -4.89 -15.29
N LEU A 194 5.00 -5.20 -15.06
CA LEU A 194 5.65 -6.36 -15.67
C LEU A 194 5.08 -7.67 -15.16
N ILE A 195 4.80 -7.77 -13.86
CA ILE A 195 4.10 -8.93 -13.28
C ILE A 195 2.75 -9.13 -13.98
N ALA A 196 1.92 -8.09 -14.07
CA ALA A 196 0.61 -8.17 -14.72
C ALA A 196 0.72 -8.61 -16.19
N ARG A 197 1.67 -8.05 -16.94
CA ARG A 197 1.93 -8.43 -18.34
C ARG A 197 2.33 -9.89 -18.47
N THR A 198 3.23 -10.38 -17.62
CA THR A 198 3.68 -11.79 -17.67
C THR A 198 2.59 -12.75 -17.21
N ILE A 199 1.72 -12.37 -16.28
CA ILE A 199 0.53 -13.17 -15.94
C ILE A 199 -0.37 -13.33 -17.18
N ASN A 200 -0.65 -12.24 -17.89
CA ASN A 200 -1.46 -12.27 -19.11
C ASN A 200 -0.81 -13.11 -20.21
N GLU A 201 0.52 -13.03 -20.36
CA GLU A 201 1.28 -13.87 -21.29
C GLU A 201 1.10 -15.37 -20.95
N TYR A 202 1.29 -15.75 -19.68
CA TYR A 202 1.17 -17.14 -19.24
C TYR A 202 -0.25 -17.69 -19.41
N LEU A 203 -1.28 -16.87 -19.20
CA LEU A 203 -2.67 -17.30 -19.35
C LEU A 203 -3.11 -17.42 -20.81
N SER A 204 -2.46 -16.69 -21.73
CA SER A 204 -2.77 -16.71 -23.16
C SER A 204 -1.98 -17.75 -23.97
N ALA A 205 -0.93 -18.35 -23.39
CA ALA A 205 0.02 -19.19 -24.12
C ALA A 205 -0.58 -20.47 -24.73
N ASP A 206 -1.53 -21.13 -24.05
CA ASP A 206 -1.95 -22.48 -24.42
C ASP A 206 -3.20 -22.54 -25.35
N GLY A 207 -3.71 -21.39 -25.80
CA GLY A 207 -4.81 -21.29 -26.77
C GLY A 207 -6.23 -21.36 -26.17
N GLU A 208 -7.25 -21.07 -26.99
CA GLU A 208 -8.62 -20.74 -26.55
C GLU A 208 -9.38 -21.84 -25.77
N ASN A 209 -8.98 -23.11 -25.89
CA ASN A 209 -9.69 -24.23 -25.26
C ASN A 209 -9.08 -24.68 -23.92
N THR A 210 -8.11 -23.93 -23.40
CA THR A 210 -7.36 -24.33 -22.20
C THR A 210 -7.95 -23.75 -20.92
N PRO A 211 -7.78 -24.43 -19.77
CA PRO A 211 -8.18 -23.86 -18.48
C PRO A 211 -7.57 -22.48 -18.20
N GLN A 212 -6.34 -22.24 -18.65
CA GLN A 212 -5.62 -20.97 -18.60
C GLN A 212 -6.40 -19.86 -19.28
N PHE A 213 -6.82 -20.10 -20.52
CA PHE A 213 -7.62 -19.14 -21.28
C PHE A 213 -8.98 -18.90 -20.63
N LYS A 214 -9.61 -19.94 -20.06
CA LYS A 214 -10.85 -19.79 -19.29
C LYS A 214 -10.68 -18.89 -18.07
N ILE A 215 -9.54 -18.98 -17.36
CA ILE A 215 -9.24 -18.07 -16.24
C ILE A 215 -9.24 -16.62 -16.73
N ALA A 216 -8.49 -16.33 -17.80
CA ALA A 216 -8.40 -15.00 -18.39
C ALA A 216 -9.74 -14.48 -18.96
N GLN A 217 -10.60 -15.39 -19.43
CA GLN A 217 -11.92 -15.04 -19.94
C GLN A 217 -12.93 -14.74 -18.82
N LEU A 218 -12.88 -15.49 -17.73
CA LEU A 218 -13.86 -15.44 -16.65
C LEU A 218 -13.51 -14.42 -15.55
N HIS A 219 -12.22 -14.10 -15.37
CA HIS A 219 -11.77 -13.25 -14.27
C HIS A 219 -10.97 -12.06 -14.78
N GLU A 220 -11.25 -10.89 -14.20
CA GLU A 220 -10.37 -9.74 -14.23
C GLU A 220 -9.18 -9.97 -13.28
N ILE A 221 -7.95 -9.68 -13.71
CA ILE A 221 -6.77 -9.83 -12.86
C ILE A 221 -6.26 -8.45 -12.45
N GLU A 222 -6.28 -8.19 -11.16
CA GLU A 222 -5.81 -6.95 -10.55
C GLU A 222 -4.51 -7.22 -9.81
N VAL A 223 -3.39 -6.64 -10.28
CA VAL A 223 -2.10 -6.70 -9.58
C VAL A 223 -1.90 -5.39 -8.83
N THR A 224 -1.81 -5.46 -7.51
CA THR A 224 -1.76 -4.29 -6.63
C THR A 224 -0.68 -4.45 -5.56
N THR A 225 -0.25 -3.34 -4.96
CA THR A 225 0.40 -3.39 -3.64
C THR A 225 -0.65 -3.71 -2.58
N PRO A 226 -0.25 -4.19 -1.37
CA PRO A 226 -1.17 -4.20 -0.23
C PRO A 226 -1.82 -2.83 -0.10
N GLU A 227 -3.12 -2.82 0.21
CA GLU A 227 -3.80 -1.57 0.57
C GLU A 227 -2.93 -0.89 1.63
N PHE A 228 -2.67 0.42 1.44
CA PHE A 228 -2.01 1.21 2.46
C PHE A 228 -2.83 1.02 3.74
N ASP A 229 -2.26 0.27 4.68
CA ASP A 229 -2.96 -0.07 5.90
C ASP A 229 -3.33 1.26 6.54
N ASN A 230 -4.59 1.43 6.96
CA ASN A 230 -5.00 2.70 7.56
C ASN A 230 -4.23 2.95 8.86
N VAL A 231 -3.45 1.98 9.34
CA VAL A 231 -2.52 2.07 10.47
C VAL A 231 -1.29 2.89 10.10
N LEU A 232 -1.13 4.05 10.73
CA LEU A 232 0.09 4.85 10.70
C LEU A 232 1.21 4.11 11.45
N ARG A 233 2.26 3.74 10.72
CA ARG A 233 3.44 3.08 11.28
C ARG A 233 4.64 4.03 11.23
N VAL A 234 5.62 3.78 12.08
CA VAL A 234 6.95 4.34 11.88
C VAL A 234 7.63 3.38 10.93
N ASP A 235 7.86 3.79 9.68
CA ASP A 235 8.53 2.92 8.72
C ASP A 235 9.94 2.62 9.22
N SER A 236 10.39 1.38 9.01
CA SER A 236 11.78 0.96 9.23
C SER A 236 12.79 1.83 8.48
N ASN A 237 12.33 2.47 7.39
CA ASN A 237 13.09 3.42 6.58
C ASN A 237 13.24 4.81 7.23
N GLY A 238 12.71 5.02 8.45
CA GLY A 238 12.80 6.29 9.16
C GLY A 238 11.84 7.37 8.66
N VAL A 239 10.99 7.06 7.67
CA VAL A 239 9.93 7.98 7.23
C VAL A 239 8.82 7.97 8.29
N ASN A 240 8.72 9.08 9.01
CA ASN A 240 7.75 9.24 10.07
C ASN A 240 6.39 9.60 9.47
N MET A 241 5.55 8.59 9.17
CA MET A 241 4.20 8.82 8.64
C MET A 241 3.38 9.80 9.50
N PHE A 242 3.66 9.90 10.81
CA PHE A 242 2.96 10.83 11.69
C PHE A 242 3.17 12.31 11.34
N GLU A 243 4.26 12.65 10.65
CA GLU A 243 4.50 14.01 10.17
C GLU A 243 3.59 14.35 8.98
N VAL A 244 3.50 13.44 8.01
CA VAL A 244 2.67 13.60 6.81
C VAL A 244 1.18 13.70 7.18
N TYR A 245 0.74 12.89 8.15
CA TYR A 245 -0.66 12.85 8.60
C TYR A 245 -0.97 13.85 9.73
N LYS A 246 -0.10 14.84 9.97
CA LYS A 246 -0.38 15.90 10.94
C LYS A 246 -1.60 16.73 10.51
N GLY A 247 -2.57 16.83 11.41
CA GLY A 247 -3.83 17.55 11.19
C GLY A 247 -4.98 16.67 10.72
N PHE A 248 -4.73 15.42 10.35
CA PHE A 248 -5.76 14.45 10.00
C PHE A 248 -6.48 13.92 11.23
N ASP A 249 -7.75 13.55 11.05
CA ASP A 249 -8.48 12.81 12.08
C ASP A 249 -7.92 11.39 12.14
N VAL A 250 -7.68 10.89 13.35
CA VAL A 250 -7.14 9.55 13.63
C VAL A 250 -7.89 8.91 14.78
N ILE A 251 -7.89 7.58 14.79
CA ILE A 251 -8.40 6.72 15.83
C ILE A 251 -7.18 6.08 16.50
N VAL A 252 -6.94 6.41 17.77
CA VAL A 252 -5.80 5.89 18.54
C VAL A 252 -6.31 4.85 19.50
N ASP A 253 -5.74 3.65 19.39
CA ASP A 253 -5.92 2.56 20.33
C ASP A 253 -4.72 2.51 21.28
N TYR A 254 -4.97 2.61 22.59
CA TYR A 254 -3.92 2.67 23.60
C TYR A 254 -4.33 2.04 24.93
N TRP A 255 -3.31 1.61 25.68
CA TRP A 255 -3.45 1.04 27.01
C TRP A 255 -3.45 2.14 28.09
N GLU A 256 -4.52 2.25 28.87
CA GLU A 256 -4.55 3.16 30.02
C GLU A 256 -4.29 2.41 31.33
N VAL A 257 -3.29 2.87 32.09
CA VAL A 257 -3.06 2.40 33.46
C VAL A 257 -4.11 3.05 34.38
N PRO A 258 -5.00 2.27 35.02
CA PRO A 258 -6.03 2.83 35.89
C PRO A 258 -5.35 3.57 37.04
N LYS A 259 -5.61 4.88 37.14
CA LYS A 259 -5.08 5.69 38.26
C LYS A 259 -5.60 5.10 39.56
N LYS A 260 -4.73 4.48 40.36
CA LYS A 260 -5.04 4.00 41.72
C LYS A 260 -5.72 5.15 42.46
N LYS A 261 -7.05 5.04 42.61
CA LYS A 261 -7.87 6.05 43.30
C LYS A 261 -7.29 6.14 44.70
N LYS A 262 -6.55 7.22 45.00
CA LYS A 262 -5.93 7.43 46.32
C LYS A 262 -7.03 7.23 47.35
N SER A 263 -7.07 6.06 47.97
CA SER A 263 -8.00 5.77 49.03
C SER A 263 -7.65 6.80 50.09
N LYS A 264 -8.62 7.68 50.39
CA LYS A 264 -8.45 8.77 51.35
C LYS A 264 -8.16 8.10 52.68
N LYS A 265 -6.87 7.89 52.98
CA LYS A 265 -6.37 7.20 54.16
C LYS A 265 -6.92 7.99 55.34
N LYS A 266 -8.01 7.49 55.94
CA LYS A 266 -8.51 7.99 57.22
C LYS A 266 -7.35 7.81 58.18
N SER A 267 -6.72 8.92 58.55
CA SER A 267 -5.66 9.01 59.53
C SER A 267 -6.23 8.62 60.90
N GLY A 268 -6.34 7.31 61.13
CA GLY A 268 -6.56 6.72 62.44
C GLY A 268 -5.26 6.78 63.24
N LYS A 269 -5.24 7.69 64.20
CA LYS A 269 -4.19 7.96 65.19
C LYS A 269 -4.20 6.87 66.27
N ALA A 270 -3.13 6.08 66.38
CA ALA A 270 -2.64 5.29 67.54
C ALA A 270 -1.83 4.09 67.01
N ALA A 271 -0.76 3.58 67.60
CA ALA A 271 0.08 3.99 68.71
C ALA A 271 1.47 3.40 68.45
N LYS A 272 2.46 4.04 69.05
CA LYS A 272 3.88 3.75 69.09
C LYS A 272 4.14 2.46 69.87
N GLU A 273 4.80 1.48 69.27
CA GLU A 273 5.66 0.56 70.04
C GLU A 273 6.89 0.15 69.22
N VAL A 274 8.01 0.15 69.94
CA VAL A 274 9.39 0.10 69.47
C VAL A 274 9.89 -1.31 69.74
N GLY A 275 10.27 -2.05 68.70
CA GLY A 275 10.89 -3.36 68.83
C GLY A 275 11.80 -3.62 67.64
N ALA A 276 13.11 -3.50 67.86
CA ALA A 276 14.16 -3.67 66.87
C ALA A 276 14.50 -5.16 66.68
N THR A 277 14.41 -5.66 65.45
CA THR A 277 15.11 -6.87 65.01
C THR A 277 15.56 -6.69 63.56
N THR A 278 16.87 -6.71 63.38
CA THR A 278 17.61 -6.68 62.12
C THR A 278 17.66 -8.08 61.52
N ASP A 279 16.97 -8.33 60.41
CA ASP A 279 17.29 -9.34 59.36
C ASP A 279 16.08 -9.57 58.42
N ASP A 280 15.70 -8.56 57.60
CA ASP A 280 14.51 -8.65 56.73
C ASP A 280 14.68 -7.92 55.38
N THR A 281 15.88 -8.03 54.77
CA THR A 281 16.19 -7.35 53.50
C THR A 281 15.86 -8.21 52.26
N ALA A 282 15.88 -9.55 52.38
CA ALA A 282 15.64 -10.46 51.26
C ALA A 282 14.15 -10.65 50.92
N SER A 283 13.28 -10.62 51.93
CA SER A 283 11.82 -10.72 51.85
C SER A 283 11.17 -9.52 51.14
N ARG A 284 11.87 -8.38 51.06
CA ARG A 284 11.35 -7.13 50.48
C ARG A 284 11.51 -7.03 48.96
N GLN A 285 12.46 -7.76 48.36
CA GLN A 285 12.67 -7.73 46.91
C GLN A 285 11.68 -8.62 46.16
N GLN A 286 11.29 -9.77 46.72
CA GLN A 286 10.26 -10.64 46.11
C GLN A 286 8.87 -9.99 46.12
N GLN A 287 8.49 -9.30 47.21
CA GLN A 287 7.21 -8.57 47.25
C GLN A 287 7.14 -7.41 46.25
N GLN A 288 8.27 -6.79 45.90
CA GLN A 288 8.28 -5.72 44.90
C GLN A 288 8.12 -6.26 43.48
N GLN A 289 8.68 -7.44 43.16
CA GLN A 289 8.49 -8.07 41.85
C GLN A 289 7.07 -8.59 41.63
N GLU A 290 6.47 -9.26 42.63
CA GLU A 290 5.06 -9.70 42.51
C GLU A 290 4.09 -8.52 42.39
N GLU A 291 4.36 -7.39 43.08
CA GLU A 291 3.50 -6.20 42.99
C GLU A 291 3.63 -5.50 41.62
N GLU A 292 4.81 -5.53 40.99
CA GLU A 292 5.03 -4.96 39.64
C GLU A 292 4.37 -5.81 38.55
N GLU A 293 4.45 -7.15 38.66
CA GLU A 293 3.82 -8.09 37.72
C GLU A 293 2.28 -8.09 37.84
N GLU A 294 1.72 -7.93 39.04
CA GLU A 294 0.26 -7.80 39.22
C GLU A 294 -0.28 -6.44 38.73
N GLU A 295 0.57 -5.40 38.67
CA GLU A 295 0.20 -4.08 38.17
C GLU A 295 0.13 -4.04 36.63
N GLU A 296 0.89 -4.88 35.92
CA GLU A 296 0.77 -5.03 34.46
C GLU A 296 -0.57 -5.64 34.01
N LEU A 297 -1.16 -6.51 34.83
CA LEU A 297 -2.37 -7.28 34.46
C LEU A 297 -3.68 -6.48 34.45
N LYS A 298 -3.65 -5.17 34.76
CA LYS A 298 -4.86 -4.32 34.82
C LYS A 298 -4.81 -3.13 33.84
N LYS A 299 -4.00 -3.21 32.78
CA LYS A 299 -4.09 -2.25 31.67
C LYS A 299 -5.43 -2.47 30.95
N THR A 300 -6.21 -1.40 30.78
CA THR A 300 -7.45 -1.45 29.99
C THR A 300 -7.24 -0.75 28.66
N GLN A 301 -7.50 -1.45 27.57
CA GLN A 301 -7.47 -0.90 26.21
C GLN A 301 -8.57 0.16 26.05
N LYS A 302 -8.22 1.29 25.45
CA LYS A 302 -9.13 2.41 25.19
C LYS A 302 -8.89 2.97 23.80
N ILE A 303 -9.99 3.29 23.15
CA ILE A 303 -10.01 3.91 21.83
C ILE A 303 -10.40 5.37 22.00
N ILE A 304 -9.65 6.28 21.39
CA ILE A 304 -10.00 7.69 21.27
C ILE A 304 -9.94 8.16 19.82
N GLU A 305 -10.78 9.12 19.50
CA GLU A 305 -10.84 9.74 18.17
C GLU A 305 -10.48 11.23 18.30
N GLY A 306 -9.58 11.72 17.44
CA GLY A 306 -9.18 13.13 17.45
C GLY A 306 -8.20 13.48 16.32
N LYS A 307 -7.78 14.74 16.24
CA LYS A 307 -6.78 15.17 15.25
C LYS A 307 -5.37 14.83 15.71
N LEU A 308 -4.56 14.23 14.84
CA LEU A 308 -3.14 14.03 15.07
C LEU A 308 -2.42 15.38 15.05
N VAL A 309 -1.82 15.80 16.16
CA VAL A 309 -1.04 17.05 16.23
C VAL A 309 0.43 16.80 15.90
N GLY A 310 0.91 15.59 16.16
CA GLY A 310 2.27 15.15 15.87
C GLY A 310 2.75 14.10 16.86
N ARG A 311 3.89 13.48 16.55
CA ARG A 311 4.59 12.53 17.42
C ARG A 311 5.95 13.12 17.80
N ASP A 312 6.21 13.22 19.09
CA ASP A 312 7.44 13.78 19.64
C ASP A 312 8.31 12.61 20.11
N GLU A 313 9.34 12.28 19.32
CA GLU A 313 10.27 11.18 19.60
C GLU A 313 11.16 11.48 20.82
N GLU A 314 11.55 12.74 21.02
CA GLU A 314 12.41 13.12 22.16
C GLU A 314 11.70 12.93 23.50
N LYS A 315 10.39 13.19 23.54
CA LYS A 315 9.58 13.08 24.76
C LYS A 315 8.83 11.75 24.87
N ASP A 316 8.96 10.90 23.86
CA ASP A 316 8.23 9.65 23.70
C ASP A 316 6.71 9.80 23.88
N VAL A 317 6.13 10.82 23.25
CA VAL A 317 4.67 11.08 23.32
C VAL A 317 4.06 11.41 21.97
N THR A 318 2.87 10.86 21.73
CA THR A 318 1.98 11.26 20.64
C THR A 318 0.96 12.26 21.16
N LEU A 319 0.76 13.34 20.40
CA LEU A 319 -0.14 14.44 20.72
C LEU A 319 -1.42 14.33 19.88
N ILE A 320 -2.56 14.12 20.55
CA ILE A 320 -3.88 14.02 19.91
C ILE A 320 -4.78 15.14 20.41
N ASN A 321 -5.39 15.90 19.49
CA ASN A 321 -6.38 16.91 19.83
C ASN A 321 -7.78 16.30 19.82
N VAL A 322 -8.30 16.02 21.02
CA VAL A 322 -9.66 15.51 21.23
C VAL A 322 -10.56 16.67 21.64
N LYS A 323 -11.45 17.09 20.74
CA LYS A 323 -12.46 18.16 20.99
C LYS A 323 -11.83 19.46 21.54
N GLY A 324 -10.71 19.89 20.97
CA GLY A 324 -10.00 21.12 21.36
C GLY A 324 -9.05 20.95 22.56
N ARG A 325 -8.88 19.74 23.09
CA ARG A 325 -7.94 19.45 24.18
C ARG A 325 -6.83 18.53 23.70
N ILE A 326 -5.58 18.96 23.88
CA ILE A 326 -4.41 18.15 23.53
C ILE A 326 -4.18 17.11 24.63
N ILE A 327 -4.37 15.85 24.28
CA ILE A 327 -4.04 14.67 25.09
C ILE A 327 -2.64 14.21 24.68
N LYS A 328 -1.79 13.95 25.69
CA LYS A 328 -0.46 13.38 25.50
C LYS A 328 -0.52 11.90 25.88
N ILE A 329 -0.16 11.03 24.94
CA ILE A 329 -0.16 9.58 25.14
C ILE A 329 1.26 9.11 24.93
N LYS A 330 1.77 8.29 25.85
CA LYS A 330 3.11 7.70 25.69
C LYS A 330 3.11 6.75 24.52
N ASN A 331 4.17 6.75 23.71
CA ASN A 331 4.21 5.91 22.52
C ASN A 331 4.21 4.42 22.89
N ASP A 332 4.87 4.03 23.98
CA ASP A 332 4.86 2.65 24.51
C ASP A 332 3.47 2.13 24.87
N MET A 333 2.50 3.03 25.10
CA MET A 333 1.13 2.65 25.46
C MET A 333 0.22 2.58 24.24
N ILE A 334 0.67 3.04 23.06
CA ILE A 334 -0.13 3.06 21.83
C ILE A 334 0.03 1.72 21.14
N GLU A 335 -1.09 1.06 20.88
CA GLU A 335 -1.13 -0.19 20.13
C GLU A 335 -1.23 0.08 18.64
N SER A 336 -2.10 1.00 18.23
CA SER A 336 -2.22 1.41 16.83
C SER A 336 -2.78 2.83 16.69
N VAL A 337 -2.42 3.49 15.59
CA VAL A 337 -3.03 4.76 15.17
C VAL A 337 -3.60 4.55 13.79
N THR A 338 -4.92 4.59 13.64
CA THR A 338 -5.59 4.32 12.38
C THR A 338 -6.27 5.56 11.82
N LEU A 339 -6.25 5.73 10.50
CA LEU A 339 -7.07 6.71 9.81
C LEU A 339 -8.54 6.24 9.82
N PRO A 340 -9.51 7.14 10.02
CA PRO A 340 -10.91 6.79 9.90
C PRO A 340 -11.19 6.31 8.48
N LYS A 341 -11.82 5.14 8.34
CA LYS A 341 -12.21 4.63 7.02
C LYS A 341 -12.97 5.71 6.28
N ALA A 342 -12.51 6.03 5.07
CA ALA A 342 -13.21 6.97 4.20
C ALA A 342 -14.67 6.53 4.11
N LYS A 343 -15.61 7.45 4.40
CA LYS A 343 -17.02 7.17 4.22
C LYS A 343 -17.24 6.94 2.73
N ARG A 344 -17.34 5.68 2.32
CA ARG A 344 -17.76 5.31 0.96
C ARG A 344 -19.05 6.07 0.69
N GLU A 345 -19.03 6.95 -0.30
CA GLU A 345 -20.20 7.76 -0.62
C GLU A 345 -21.39 6.83 -0.84
N LYS A 346 -22.49 7.16 -0.17
CA LYS A 346 -23.70 6.36 -0.17
C LYS A 346 -24.38 6.50 -1.54
N GLY A 347 -23.86 5.82 -2.55
CA GLY A 347 -24.33 5.95 -3.93
C GLY A 347 -23.49 5.25 -4.99
N ALA A 348 -22.21 4.96 -4.74
CA ALA A 348 -21.37 4.19 -5.67
C ALA A 348 -21.68 2.69 -5.54
N LYS A 349 -22.65 2.23 -6.35
CA LYS A 349 -22.91 0.81 -6.58
C LYS A 349 -21.94 0.27 -7.62
#